data_AF-A0A9N7RF42-F1
#
_entry.id   AF-A0A9N7RF42-F1
#
_cell.length_a   1.000
_cell.length_b   1.000
_cell.length_c   1.000
_cell.angle_alpha   90.00
_cell.angle_beta   90.00
_cell.angle_gamma   90.00
#
_symmetry.space_group_name_H-M   'P 1'
#
loop_
_entity.id
_entity.type
_entity.pdbx_description
1 polymer ?
#
loop_
_entity_poly.entity_id
_entity_poly.type
_entity_poly.pdbx_seq_one_letter_code
_entity_poly.pdbx_strand_id
1 'polypeptide(L)'
;MGFATRVWSFTLLLFGLMLVMAYSAQSARPKICPLYCIAVDAYMICPGSNEKLEPVCNCCLARLGCKIYRNTTGDLICTAT
;
A
#
# COMPACT_ATOMS: atom_id res chain seq x y z
N MET A 1 -3.64 -51.87 3.33
CA MET A 1 -3.65 -50.73 2.37
C MET A 1 -3.81 -49.33 3.02
N GLY A 2 -3.76 -49.13 4.34
CA GLY A 2 -4.07 -47.83 4.98
C GLY A 2 -2.93 -46.81 5.11
N PHE A 3 -1.67 -47.21 4.88
CA PHE A 3 -0.52 -46.29 5.01
C PHE A 3 -0.37 -45.37 3.79
N ALA A 4 -0.59 -45.88 2.57
CA ALA A 4 -0.48 -45.10 1.34
C ALA A 4 -1.54 -43.99 1.23
N THR A 5 -2.76 -44.24 1.71
CA THR A 5 -3.86 -43.27 1.72
C THR A 5 -3.61 -42.10 2.65
N ARG A 6 -2.98 -42.36 3.81
CA ARG A 6 -2.62 -41.30 4.77
C ARG A 6 -1.49 -40.42 4.23
N VAL A 7 -0.48 -41.02 3.61
CA VAL A 7 0.64 -40.28 2.99
C VAL A 7 0.13 -39.35 1.90
N TRP A 8 -0.78 -39.82 1.03
CA TRP A 8 -1.34 -39.01 -0.04
C TRP A 8 -2.18 -37.84 0.48
N SER A 9 -3.00 -38.05 1.53
CA SER A 9 -3.72 -36.96 2.20
C SER A 9 -2.77 -35.88 2.74
N PHE A 10 -1.66 -36.26 3.36
CA PHE A 10 -0.68 -35.28 3.84
C PHE A 10 0.02 -34.54 2.70
N THR A 11 0.35 -35.21 1.60
CA THR A 11 0.96 -34.56 0.43
C THR A 11 0.02 -33.52 -0.20
N LEU A 12 -1.26 -33.84 -0.38
CA LEU A 12 -2.27 -32.91 -0.90
C LEU A 12 -2.47 -31.70 0.03
N LEU A 13 -2.49 -31.92 1.34
CA LEU A 13 -2.63 -30.85 2.33
C LEU A 13 -1.43 -29.89 2.29
N LEU A 14 -0.21 -30.44 2.23
CA LEU A 14 1.02 -29.65 2.13
C LEU A 14 1.07 -28.86 0.81
N PHE A 15 0.69 -29.49 -0.30
CA PHE A 15 0.65 -28.81 -1.60
C PHE A 15 -0.39 -27.68 -1.61
N GLY A 16 -1.56 -27.90 -1.00
CA GLY A 16 -2.57 -26.87 -0.81
C GLY A 16 -2.08 -25.69 0.03
N LEU A 17 -1.37 -25.94 1.14
CA LEU A 17 -0.80 -24.87 1.98
C LEU A 17 0.24 -24.04 1.20
N MET A 18 1.10 -24.68 0.41
CA MET A 18 2.10 -23.98 -0.42
C MET A 18 1.44 -23.09 -1.48
N LEU A 19 0.35 -23.54 -2.10
CA LEU A 19 -0.42 -22.73 -3.05
C LEU A 19 -1.08 -21.53 -2.37
N VAL A 20 -1.60 -21.70 -1.15
CA VAL A 20 -2.20 -20.60 -0.38
C VAL A 20 -1.15 -19.54 0.00
N MET A 21 0.06 -19.96 0.40
CA MET A 21 1.15 -19.03 0.70
C MET A 21 1.67 -18.30 -0.55
N ALA A 22 1.64 -18.95 -1.71
CA ALA A 22 2.05 -18.34 -2.98
C ALA A 22 1.03 -17.30 -3.50
N TYR A 23 -0.28 -17.55 -3.33
CA TYR A 23 -1.31 -16.61 -3.79
C TYR A 23 -1.27 -15.30 -2.99
N SER A 24 -1.04 -15.37 -1.68
CA SER A 24 -1.04 -14.18 -0.82
C SER A 24 0.09 -13.19 -1.15
N ALA A 25 1.20 -13.69 -1.74
CA ALA A 25 2.33 -12.88 -2.14
C ALA A 25 2.10 -12.06 -3.43
N GLN A 26 1.19 -12.47 -4.32
CA GLN A 26 0.96 -11.76 -5.60
C GLN A 26 0.18 -10.44 -5.46
N SER A 27 -0.41 -10.18 -4.30
CA SER A 27 -1.24 -9.00 -4.04
C SER A 27 -0.42 -7.72 -3.81
N ALA A 28 0.88 -7.84 -3.57
CA ALA A 28 1.74 -6.70 -3.27
C ALA A 28 2.42 -6.17 -4.54
N ARG A 29 1.65 -5.52 -5.43
CA ARG A 29 2.27 -4.73 -6.51
C ARG A 29 2.97 -3.51 -5.88
N PRO A 30 4.30 -3.34 -6.06
CA PRO A 30 4.98 -2.15 -5.58
C PRO A 30 4.43 -0.92 -6.30
N LYS A 31 4.08 0.11 -5.54
CA LYS A 31 3.62 1.38 -6.09
C LYS A 31 4.81 2.11 -6.69
N ILE A 32 4.85 2.24 -8.01
CA ILE A 32 5.89 2.99 -8.72
C ILE A 32 5.45 4.44 -8.77
N CYS A 33 6.16 5.31 -8.06
CA CYS A 33 5.87 6.74 -8.04
C CYS A 33 6.88 7.53 -8.87
N PRO A 34 6.42 8.53 -9.65
CA PRO A 34 7.34 9.44 -10.31
C PRO A 34 8.12 10.26 -9.26
N LEU A 35 9.31 10.73 -9.63
CA LEU A 35 10.22 11.44 -8.73
C LEU A 35 10.19 12.97 -8.89
N TYR A 36 9.16 13.53 -9.53
CA TYR A 36 8.97 14.98 -9.58
C TYR A 36 8.24 15.47 -8.32
N CYS A 37 8.55 16.68 -7.86
CA CYS A 37 7.86 17.29 -6.73
C CYS A 37 6.77 18.27 -7.16
N ILE A 38 5.61 18.23 -6.49
CA ILE A 38 4.48 19.11 -6.74
C ILE A 38 4.62 20.31 -5.80
N ALA A 39 4.91 21.48 -6.37
CA ALA A 39 4.85 22.80 -5.73
C ALA A 39 5.61 22.96 -4.39
N VAL A 40 6.50 23.96 -4.32
CA VAL A 40 7.34 24.20 -3.13
C VAL A 40 6.52 24.68 -1.92
N ASP A 41 5.34 25.29 -2.14
CA ASP A 41 4.46 25.86 -1.11
C ASP A 41 3.17 25.04 -0.90
N ALA A 42 3.29 23.87 -0.29
CA ALA A 42 2.17 23.03 0.09
C ALA A 42 2.26 22.59 1.56
N TYR A 43 1.16 22.07 2.11
CA TYR A 43 1.14 21.36 3.40
C TYR A 43 0.26 20.12 3.26
N MET A 44 0.45 19.12 4.13
CA MET A 44 -0.36 17.91 4.11
C MET A 44 -1.06 17.66 5.45
N ILE A 45 -2.21 16.99 5.40
CA ILE A 45 -2.98 16.53 6.56
C ILE A 45 -3.30 15.05 6.35
N CYS A 46 -3.02 14.22 7.35
CA CYS A 46 -3.15 12.76 7.26
C CYS A 46 -4.23 12.22 8.20
N PRO A 47 -4.90 11.11 7.85
CA PRO A 47 -5.91 10.51 8.73
C PRO A 47 -5.28 10.13 10.07
N GLY A 48 -5.91 10.56 11.16
CA GLY A 48 -5.41 10.37 12.53
C GLY A 48 -4.70 11.58 13.15
N SER A 49 -4.39 12.62 12.36
CA SER A 49 -3.90 13.90 12.88
C SER A 49 -4.53 15.08 12.13
N ASN A 50 -4.86 16.14 12.85
CA ASN A 50 -5.31 17.40 12.25
C ASN A 50 -4.16 18.41 12.09
N GLU A 51 -2.93 17.97 12.33
CA GLU A 51 -1.73 18.80 12.19
C GLU A 51 -1.36 19.02 10.72
N LYS A 52 -0.90 20.23 10.41
CA LYS A 52 -0.32 20.54 9.10
C LYS A 52 1.14 20.09 9.11
N LEU A 53 1.45 19.10 8.29
CA LEU A 53 2.82 18.60 8.12
C LEU A 53 3.44 19.15 6.83
N GLU A 54 4.77 19.14 6.79
CA GLU A 54 5.49 19.35 5.53
C GLU A 54 5.05 18.30 4.50
N PRO A 55 4.71 18.74 3.27
CA PRO A 55 4.24 17.83 2.25
C PRO A 55 5.41 16.99 1.76
N VAL A 56 5.15 15.71 1.50
CA VAL A 56 6.08 14.92 0.70
C VAL A 56 6.14 15.44 -0.73
N CYS A 57 7.24 15.13 -1.42
CA CYS A 57 7.53 15.58 -2.79
C CYS A 57 6.31 15.48 -3.73
N ASN A 58 5.56 14.38 -3.74
CA ASN A 58 4.33 14.29 -4.53
C ASN A 58 3.27 13.39 -3.90
N CYS A 59 2.07 13.43 -4.48
CA CYS A 59 0.91 12.70 -3.99
C CYS A 59 1.08 11.18 -3.95
N CYS A 60 1.84 10.61 -4.88
CA CYS A 60 2.02 9.17 -4.96
C CYS A 60 2.86 8.65 -3.79
N LEU A 61 3.86 9.44 -3.40
CA LEU A 61 4.75 9.18 -2.26
C LEU A 61 4.07 9.43 -0.91
N ALA A 62 2.92 10.11 -0.89
CA ALA A 62 2.20 10.40 0.33
C ALA A 62 1.55 9.12 0.89
N ARG A 63 1.46 9.06 2.23
CA ARG A 63 0.82 7.96 2.92
C ARG A 63 -0.67 7.93 2.56
N LEU A 64 -1.20 6.72 2.37
CA LEU A 64 -2.60 6.47 2.03
C LEU A 64 -3.57 7.27 2.93
N GLY A 65 -4.50 7.97 2.31
CA GLY A 65 -5.49 8.84 2.94
C GLY A 65 -5.02 10.26 3.24
N CYS A 66 -3.72 10.56 3.13
CA CYS A 66 -3.23 11.93 3.31
C CYS A 66 -3.70 12.86 2.19
N LYS A 67 -4.06 14.09 2.56
CA LYS A 67 -4.49 15.16 1.67
C LYS A 67 -3.43 16.23 1.61
N ILE A 68 -3.06 16.66 0.41
CA ILE A 68 -2.09 17.73 0.18
C ILE A 68 -2.85 18.98 -0.28
N TYR A 69 -2.54 20.11 0.34
CA TYR A 69 -3.17 21.40 0.11
C TYR A 69 -2.14 22.43 -0.32
N ARG A 70 -2.56 23.39 -1.15
CA ARG A 70 -1.75 24.56 -1.49
C ARG A 70 -1.68 25.51 -0.30
N ASN A 71 -0.49 25.98 0.07
CA ASN A 71 -0.35 26.84 1.24
C ASN A 71 -0.97 28.24 1.04
N THR A 72 -0.89 28.77 -0.19
CA THR A 72 -1.36 30.13 -0.52
C THR A 72 -2.88 30.27 -0.58
N THR A 73 -3.58 29.27 -1.12
CA THR A 73 -5.04 29.33 -1.34
C THR A 73 -5.82 28.37 -0.44
N GLY A 74 -5.18 27.35 0.12
CA GLY A 74 -5.87 26.28 0.86
C GLY A 74 -6.55 25.23 -0.03
N ASP A 75 -6.38 25.31 -1.36
CA ASP A 75 -7.01 24.37 -2.29
C ASP A 75 -6.45 22.95 -2.13
N LEU A 76 -7.34 21.97 -2.21
CA LEU A 76 -6.95 20.56 -2.23
C LEU A 76 -6.23 20.25 -3.56
N ILE A 77 -4.94 19.91 -3.47
CA ILE A 77 -4.14 19.49 -4.63
C ILE A 77 -4.46 18.03 -4.96
N CYS A 78 -4.44 17.16 -3.95
CA CYS A 78 -4.68 15.73 -4.16
C CYS A 78 -4.96 14.97 -2.86
N THR A 79 -5.47 13.74 -2.99
CA THR A 79 -5.58 12.76 -1.90
C THR A 79 -4.81 11.49 -2.27
N ALA A 80 -3.93 11.04 -1.38
CA ALA A 80 -3.15 9.84 -1.55
C ALA A 80 -4.05 8.60 -1.47
N THR A 81 -4.07 7.81 -2.53
CA THR A 81 -4.81 6.55 -2.66
C THR A 81 -3.86 5.44 -3.08
#